data_AF-A0A7S0E101-F1
#
_entry.id   AF-A0A7S0E101-F1
#
_cell.length_a   1.000
_cell.length_b   1.000
_cell.length_c   1.000
_cell.angle_alpha   90.00
_cell.angle_beta   90.00
_cell.angle_gamma   90.00
#
_symmetry.space_group_name_H-M   'P 1'
#
loop_
_entity.id
_entity.type
_entity.pdbx_description
1 polymer ?
#
loop_
_entity_poly.entity_id
_entity_poly.type
_entity_poly.pdbx_seq_one_letter_code
_entity_poly.pdbx_strand_id
1 'polypeptide(L)'
;KALLQAKANTELLEENGHTALALAENQDETAIATLIRQHVASLGAAVAPEVTQAAQAARADAAMDKLLAEEAAERAEVQARSKKSKEKKKAGRAVTTADDEPSEAPPAAVLAPPSAAAPKPESAAERAGAALRAAIASGGLSTLELALAAAPREVREGSVGMEAQALCDRLLEEALQEAEREAMQNAAAEAAMLAAAERAQEVAVRDVVRVRTRAAALSKAREEAVA
;
A
#
# COMPACT_ATOMS: atom_id res chain seq x y z
N LYS A 1 -34.36 -14.26 16.76
CA LYS A 1 -33.85 -13.38 17.85
C LYS A 1 -32.67 -13.98 18.62
N ALA A 2 -32.74 -15.22 19.13
CA ALA A 2 -31.64 -15.86 19.86
C ALA A 2 -30.31 -15.92 19.05
N LEU A 3 -30.39 -16.21 17.75
CA LEU A 3 -29.22 -16.22 16.86
C LEU A 3 -28.54 -14.85 16.74
N LEU A 4 -29.31 -13.77 16.66
CA LEU A 4 -28.76 -12.40 16.60
C LEU A 4 -28.06 -12.04 17.93
N GLN A 5 -28.66 -12.41 19.07
CA GLN A 5 -28.03 -12.22 20.39
C GLN A 5 -26.74 -13.02 20.56
N ALA A 6 -26.63 -14.17 19.89
CA ALA A 6 -25.41 -14.98 19.85
C ALA A 6 -24.33 -14.45 18.89
N LYS A 7 -24.50 -13.22 18.35
CA LYS A 7 -23.61 -12.60 17.36
C LYS A 7 -23.43 -13.46 16.09
N ALA A 8 -24.49 -14.15 15.66
CA ALA A 8 -24.47 -14.82 14.36
C ALA A 8 -24.20 -13.80 13.25
N ASN A 9 -23.33 -14.15 12.31
CA ASN A 9 -22.96 -13.26 11.20
C ASN A 9 -24.14 -13.15 10.22
N THR A 10 -24.76 -11.96 10.17
CA THR A 10 -25.90 -11.67 9.29
C THR A 10 -25.50 -11.39 7.84
N GLU A 11 -24.19 -11.29 7.56
CA GLU A 11 -23.62 -11.07 6.22
C GLU A 11 -23.16 -12.37 5.55
N LEU A 12 -23.38 -13.54 6.17
CA LEU A 12 -23.12 -14.81 5.51
C LEU A 12 -24.00 -14.95 4.27
N LEU A 13 -23.35 -15.31 3.17
CA LEU A 13 -23.99 -15.58 1.89
C LEU A 13 -24.36 -17.07 1.83
N GLU A 14 -25.59 -17.36 1.44
CA GLU A 14 -25.97 -18.74 1.09
C GLU A 14 -25.39 -19.15 -0.27
N GLU A 15 -25.57 -20.41 -0.67
CA GLU A 15 -25.06 -20.96 -1.94
C GLU A 15 -25.50 -20.14 -3.17
N ASN A 16 -26.64 -19.45 -3.06
CA ASN A 16 -27.18 -18.58 -4.11
C ASN A 16 -26.70 -17.12 -4.03
N GLY A 17 -25.79 -16.79 -3.11
CA GLY A 17 -25.24 -15.44 -2.94
C GLY A 17 -26.19 -14.44 -2.25
N HIS A 18 -27.28 -14.90 -1.65
CA HIS A 18 -28.19 -14.04 -0.90
C HIS A 18 -27.81 -13.97 0.58
N THR A 19 -27.94 -12.78 1.16
CA THR A 19 -27.81 -12.57 2.61
C THR A 19 -29.12 -12.90 3.32
N ALA A 20 -29.04 -13.14 4.62
CA ALA A 20 -30.23 -13.32 5.46
C ALA A 20 -31.22 -12.13 5.38
N LEU A 21 -30.72 -10.90 5.15
CA LEU A 21 -31.57 -9.73 4.92
C LEU A 21 -32.30 -9.79 3.57
N ALA A 22 -31.59 -10.13 2.50
CA ALA A 22 -32.18 -10.24 1.17
C ALA A 22 -33.27 -11.33 1.10
N LEU A 23 -33.05 -12.46 1.79
CA LEU A 23 -34.05 -13.52 1.89
C LEU A 23 -35.32 -13.07 2.63
N ALA A 24 -35.16 -12.36 3.76
CA ALA A 24 -36.29 -11.82 4.51
C ALA A 24 -37.09 -10.78 3.70
N GLU A 25 -36.42 -9.96 2.89
CA GLU A 25 -37.10 -9.00 2.00
C GLU A 25 -37.84 -9.70 0.86
N ASN A 26 -37.22 -10.71 0.24
CA ASN A 26 -37.84 -11.48 -0.85
C ASN A 26 -39.05 -12.32 -0.41
N GLN A 27 -39.15 -12.64 0.88
CA GLN A 27 -40.26 -13.39 1.47
C GLN A 27 -41.31 -12.47 2.12
N ASP A 28 -41.21 -11.14 1.94
CA ASP A 28 -42.08 -10.15 2.58
C ASP A 28 -42.10 -10.22 4.12
N GLU A 29 -41.06 -10.79 4.74
CA GLU A 29 -40.90 -10.90 6.19
C GLU A 29 -40.35 -9.59 6.79
N THR A 30 -41.11 -8.51 6.65
CA THR A 30 -40.75 -7.15 7.07
C THR A 30 -40.33 -7.05 8.54
N ALA A 31 -40.91 -7.86 9.43
CA ALA A 31 -40.55 -7.93 10.85
C ALA A 31 -39.13 -8.49 11.08
N ILE A 32 -38.70 -9.46 10.27
CA ILE A 32 -37.35 -10.04 10.38
C ILE A 32 -36.33 -9.11 9.74
N ALA A 33 -36.65 -8.53 8.57
CA ALA A 33 -35.79 -7.54 7.92
C ALA A 33 -35.53 -6.31 8.81
N THR A 34 -36.56 -5.81 9.50
CA THR A 34 -36.39 -4.69 10.46
C THR A 34 -35.55 -5.09 11.67
N LEU A 35 -35.74 -6.30 12.20
CA LEU A 35 -34.93 -6.82 13.31
C LEU A 35 -33.44 -6.94 12.92
N ILE A 36 -33.15 -7.43 11.71
CA ILE A 36 -31.78 -7.54 11.19
C ILE A 36 -31.15 -6.15 11.02
N ARG A 37 -31.87 -5.20 10.41
CA ARG A 37 -31.39 -3.81 10.23
C ARG A 37 -31.09 -3.14 11.57
N GLN A 38 -31.97 -3.28 12.57
CA GLN A 38 -31.73 -2.73 13.90
C GLN A 38 -30.50 -3.34 14.57
N HIS A 39 -30.31 -4.65 14.41
CA HIS A 39 -29.15 -5.34 14.97
C HIS A 39 -27.83 -4.87 14.34
N VAL A 40 -27.78 -4.77 13.01
CA VAL A 40 -26.61 -4.27 12.28
C VAL A 40 -26.30 -2.82 12.65
N ALA A 41 -27.33 -1.97 12.74
CA ALA A 41 -27.17 -0.58 13.19
C ALA A 41 -26.61 -0.49 14.63
N SER A 42 -27.06 -1.38 15.53
CA SER A 42 -26.56 -1.43 16.91
C SER A 42 -25.11 -1.92 17.02
N LEU A 43 -24.69 -2.81 16.13
CA LEU A 43 -23.28 -3.26 16.05
C LEU A 43 -22.37 -2.15 15.51
N GLY A 44 -22.83 -1.38 14.52
CA GLY A 44 -22.09 -0.24 13.98
C GLY A 44 -21.91 0.92 14.96
N ALA A 45 -22.77 1.04 15.97
CA ALA A 45 -22.68 2.09 17.00
C ALA A 45 -21.77 1.72 18.19
N ALA A 46 -21.41 0.44 18.35
CA ALA A 46 -20.63 -0.06 19.50
C ALA A 46 -19.15 -0.34 19.18
N VAL A 47 -18.73 -0.18 17.92
CA VAL A 47 -17.32 -0.25 17.53
C VAL A 47 -16.83 1.18 17.32
N ALA A 48 -15.97 1.64 18.23
CA ALA A 48 -15.28 2.92 18.13
C ALA A 48 -14.62 3.08 16.73
N PRO A 49 -14.57 4.30 16.17
CA PRO A 49 -14.13 4.56 14.79
C PRO A 49 -12.66 4.18 14.48
N GLU A 50 -11.88 3.76 15.47
CA GLU A 50 -10.45 3.52 15.33
C GLU A 50 -10.10 2.18 14.65
N VAL A 51 -10.93 1.14 14.81
CA VAL A 51 -10.61 -0.21 14.30
C VAL A 51 -11.06 -0.40 12.85
N THR A 52 -12.08 0.34 12.40
CA THR A 52 -12.55 0.30 11.00
C THR A 52 -11.62 1.03 10.04
N GLN A 53 -10.91 2.07 10.49
CA GLN A 53 -10.04 2.86 9.60
C GLN A 53 -8.77 2.08 9.21
N ALA A 54 -8.19 1.30 10.12
CA ALA A 54 -7.03 0.44 9.84
C ALA A 54 -7.37 -0.73 8.91
N ALA A 55 -8.53 -1.38 9.12
CA ALA A 55 -8.97 -2.47 8.25
C ALA A 55 -9.39 -1.98 6.84
N GLN A 56 -9.89 -0.76 6.73
CA GLN A 56 -10.28 -0.15 5.47
C GLN A 56 -9.06 0.41 4.70
N ALA A 57 -8.03 0.90 5.41
CA ALA A 57 -6.72 1.23 4.83
C ALA A 57 -6.03 -0.02 4.28
N ALA A 58 -5.97 -1.12 5.04
CA ALA A 58 -5.37 -2.38 4.57
C ALA A 58 -6.09 -2.97 3.34
N ARG A 59 -7.42 -2.77 3.21
CA ARG A 59 -8.18 -3.16 2.01
C ARG A 59 -7.93 -2.25 0.82
N ALA A 60 -7.66 -0.96 1.04
CA ALA A 60 -7.29 -0.03 -0.02
C ALA A 60 -5.88 -0.34 -0.55
N ASP A 61 -4.94 -0.69 0.32
CA ASP A 61 -3.57 -1.04 -0.05
C ASP A 61 -3.53 -2.33 -0.88
N ALA A 62 -4.26 -3.38 -0.45
CA ALA A 62 -4.37 -4.62 -1.20
C ALA A 62 -5.04 -4.46 -2.59
N ALA A 63 -5.91 -3.46 -2.76
CA ALA A 63 -6.54 -3.17 -4.04
C ALA A 63 -5.60 -2.43 -4.99
N MET A 64 -4.71 -1.55 -4.49
CA MET A 64 -3.69 -0.89 -5.30
C MET A 64 -2.62 -1.84 -5.80
N ASP A 65 -2.15 -2.77 -4.95
CA ASP A 65 -1.14 -3.76 -5.36
C ASP A 65 -1.63 -4.65 -6.51
N LYS A 66 -2.92 -5.00 -6.50
CA LYS A 66 -3.52 -5.80 -7.58
C LYS A 66 -3.58 -5.05 -8.91
N LEU A 67 -3.87 -3.75 -8.89
CA LEU A 67 -3.89 -2.91 -10.10
C LEU A 67 -2.48 -2.67 -10.65
N LEU A 68 -1.48 -2.48 -9.78
CA LEU A 68 -0.08 -2.34 -10.19
C LEU A 68 0.47 -3.63 -10.82
N ALA A 69 0.09 -4.79 -10.28
CA ALA A 69 0.47 -6.08 -10.86
C ALA A 69 -0.16 -6.33 -12.25
N GLU A 70 -1.42 -5.93 -12.45
CA GLU A 70 -2.11 -6.05 -13.74
C GLU A 70 -1.53 -5.09 -14.80
N GLU A 71 -1.22 -3.84 -14.45
CA GLU A 71 -0.58 -2.89 -15.36
C GLU A 71 0.86 -3.32 -15.75
N ALA A 72 1.62 -3.89 -14.80
CA ALA A 72 2.96 -4.40 -15.07
C ALA A 72 2.94 -5.56 -16.09
N ALA A 73 1.94 -6.45 -16.00
CA ALA A 73 1.75 -7.53 -16.96
C ALA A 73 1.40 -7.00 -18.37
N GLU A 74 0.54 -5.99 -18.46
CA GLU A 74 0.15 -5.38 -19.74
C GLU A 74 1.32 -4.66 -20.42
N ARG A 75 2.16 -3.94 -19.66
CA ARG A 75 3.37 -3.28 -20.19
C ARG A 75 4.42 -4.28 -20.70
N ALA A 76 4.54 -5.45 -20.08
CA ALA A 76 5.47 -6.50 -20.53
C ALA A 76 5.06 -7.06 -21.90
N GLU A 77 3.76 -7.25 -22.16
CA GLU A 77 3.28 -7.72 -23.46
C GLU A 77 3.54 -6.73 -24.59
N VAL A 78 3.36 -5.42 -24.34
CA VAL A 78 3.58 -4.37 -25.36
C VAL A 78 5.07 -4.26 -25.74
N GLN A 79 5.99 -4.47 -24.79
CA GLN A 79 7.43 -4.48 -25.07
C GLN A 79 7.89 -5.74 -25.81
N ALA A 80 7.23 -6.88 -25.62
CA ALA A 80 7.54 -8.11 -26.37
C ALA A 80 7.15 -7.99 -27.85
N ARG A 81 6.04 -7.31 -28.16
CA ARG A 81 5.54 -7.15 -29.54
C ARG A 81 6.34 -6.15 -30.38
N SER A 82 7.00 -5.18 -29.76
CA SER A 82 7.72 -4.10 -30.46
C SER A 82 9.14 -4.46 -30.93
N LYS A 83 9.70 -5.61 -30.52
CA LYS A 83 11.04 -6.05 -30.96
C LYS A 83 11.05 -6.83 -32.28
N LYS A 84 9.88 -7.20 -32.85
CA LYS A 84 9.80 -8.01 -34.07
C LYS A 84 9.71 -7.21 -35.38
N SER A 85 9.75 -5.87 -35.34
CA SER A 85 9.51 -5.02 -36.53
C SER A 85 10.71 -4.19 -37.03
N LYS A 86 11.91 -4.35 -36.46
CA LYS A 86 13.07 -3.49 -36.78
C LYS A 86 14.12 -4.12 -37.71
N GLU A 87 13.67 -4.73 -38.82
CA GLU A 87 14.56 -5.16 -39.92
C GLU A 87 14.00 -4.78 -41.30
N LYS A 88 13.73 -3.49 -41.52
CA LYS A 88 13.71 -2.85 -42.85
C LYS A 88 13.25 -1.40 -42.69
N LYS A 89 14.18 -0.46 -42.75
CA LYS A 89 14.14 0.66 -43.71
C LYS A 89 15.31 1.61 -43.48
N LYS A 90 16.11 1.66 -44.54
CA LYS A 90 17.17 2.61 -44.87
C LYS A 90 16.53 3.78 -45.62
N ALA A 91 17.19 4.94 -45.55
CA ALA A 91 16.87 6.24 -46.17
C ALA A 91 15.81 7.03 -45.36
N GLY A 92 16.03 8.27 -44.96
CA GLY A 92 17.00 9.30 -45.33
C GLY A 92 16.30 10.65 -45.12
N ARG A 93 17.08 11.74 -45.14
CA ARG A 93 16.67 13.15 -45.36
C ARG A 93 16.88 14.09 -44.18
N ALA A 94 17.56 15.17 -44.54
CA ALA A 94 18.08 16.27 -43.75
C ALA A 94 17.15 17.51 -43.79
N VAL A 95 17.58 18.55 -43.06
CA VAL A 95 17.47 20.00 -43.35
C VAL A 95 16.56 20.86 -42.43
N THR A 96 17.09 22.08 -42.18
CA THR A 96 16.56 23.37 -41.64
C THR A 96 16.33 23.46 -40.12
N THR A 97 17.01 24.28 -39.30
CA THR A 97 17.32 25.75 -39.29
C THR A 97 16.12 26.65 -39.54
N ALA A 98 15.57 27.25 -38.48
CA ALA A 98 14.88 28.54 -38.51
C ALA A 98 14.74 29.09 -37.08
N ASP A 99 15.46 30.19 -36.83
CA ASP A 99 15.19 31.23 -35.84
C ASP A 99 13.72 31.65 -35.82
N ASP A 100 13.18 31.98 -34.64
CA ASP A 100 12.12 32.99 -34.54
C ASP A 100 12.07 33.57 -33.11
N GLU A 101 12.53 34.82 -32.98
CA GLU A 101 12.39 35.71 -31.83
C GLU A 101 11.33 36.77 -32.20
N PRO A 102 10.45 37.19 -31.27
CA PRO A 102 9.97 38.57 -31.37
C PRO A 102 9.97 39.33 -30.04
N SER A 103 10.80 40.38 -30.06
CA SER A 103 10.60 41.79 -29.66
C SER A 103 9.26 42.25 -29.04
N GLU A 104 9.43 43.20 -28.10
CA GLU A 104 8.72 44.49 -27.94
C GLU A 104 7.57 44.69 -26.91
N ALA A 105 7.99 45.19 -25.74
CA ALA A 105 7.60 46.44 -25.04
C ALA A 105 6.17 46.69 -24.47
N PRO A 106 6.04 47.56 -23.43
CA PRO A 106 4.94 47.56 -22.43
C PRO A 106 4.00 48.78 -22.53
N PRO A 107 2.97 48.86 -21.66
CA PRO A 107 2.48 50.17 -21.21
C PRO A 107 2.46 50.35 -19.68
N ALA A 108 2.72 51.59 -19.30
CA ALA A 108 2.73 52.16 -17.96
C ALA A 108 1.33 52.29 -17.33
N ALA A 109 1.26 52.23 -15.98
CA ALA A 109 0.79 53.34 -15.12
C ALA A 109 0.28 52.89 -13.73
N VAL A 110 0.96 53.41 -12.68
CA VAL A 110 0.37 54.10 -11.51
C VAL A 110 -0.36 53.27 -10.43
N LEU A 111 0.30 53.06 -9.28
CA LEU A 111 0.01 53.70 -7.97
C LEU A 111 0.97 53.17 -6.90
N ALA A 112 1.78 54.06 -6.34
CA ALA A 112 2.81 53.77 -5.34
C ALA A 112 2.27 53.89 -3.91
N PRO A 113 2.38 52.86 -3.07
CA PRO A 113 2.50 53.00 -1.61
C PRO A 113 3.97 53.22 -1.19
N PRO A 114 4.21 53.79 0.01
CA PRO A 114 5.52 54.27 0.44
C PRO A 114 6.57 53.15 0.54
N SER A 115 7.72 53.44 -0.06
CA SER A 115 8.90 52.59 -0.21
C SER A 115 9.49 52.21 1.15
N ALA A 116 9.21 50.98 1.59
CA ALA A 116 10.07 50.26 2.52
C ALA A 116 11.26 49.71 1.71
N ALA A 117 12.48 49.96 2.19
CA ALA A 117 13.73 49.62 1.51
C ALA A 117 13.69 48.23 0.86
N ALA A 118 13.70 48.19 -0.47
CA ALA A 118 13.65 46.95 -1.23
C ALA A 118 14.89 46.09 -0.89
N PRO A 119 14.72 44.83 -0.47
CA PRO A 119 15.85 43.93 -0.29
C PRO A 119 16.56 43.76 -1.64
N LYS A 120 17.89 43.79 -1.61
CA LYS A 120 18.73 43.53 -2.79
C LYS A 120 18.29 42.20 -3.42
N PRO A 121 18.22 42.09 -4.76
CA PRO A 121 17.85 40.85 -5.40
C PRO A 121 18.95 39.80 -5.12
N GLU A 122 18.72 38.96 -4.11
CA GLU A 122 19.48 37.74 -3.92
C GLU A 122 19.36 36.91 -5.21
N SER A 123 20.51 36.47 -5.70
CA SER A 123 20.57 35.68 -6.94
C SER A 123 19.68 34.43 -6.80
N ALA A 124 19.08 33.99 -7.90
CA ALA A 124 18.25 32.79 -7.89
C ALA A 124 19.00 31.56 -7.36
N ALA A 125 20.32 31.49 -7.60
CA ALA A 125 21.20 30.44 -7.10
C ALA A 125 21.33 30.46 -5.56
N GLU A 126 21.44 31.64 -4.97
CA GLU A 126 21.55 31.79 -3.51
C GLU A 126 20.26 31.36 -2.80
N ARG A 127 19.10 31.74 -3.35
CA ARG A 127 17.78 31.28 -2.85
C ARG A 127 17.61 29.77 -2.98
N ALA A 128 18.02 29.18 -4.11
CA ALA A 128 17.97 27.72 -4.28
C ALA A 128 18.90 26.98 -3.30
N GLY A 129 20.11 27.50 -3.06
CA GLY A 129 21.02 26.95 -2.06
C GLY A 129 20.49 27.07 -0.63
N ALA A 130 19.82 28.18 -0.30
CA ALA A 130 19.14 28.34 1.00
C ALA A 130 17.97 27.35 1.15
N ALA A 131 17.18 27.13 0.09
CA ALA A 131 16.09 26.16 0.09
C ALA A 131 16.59 24.72 0.30
N LEU A 132 17.69 24.32 -0.34
CA LEU A 132 18.31 23.01 -0.12
C LEU A 132 18.78 22.83 1.33
N ARG A 133 19.45 23.84 1.90
CA ARG A 133 19.86 23.80 3.32
C ARG A 133 18.66 23.70 4.27
N ALA A 134 17.57 24.41 3.97
CA ALA A 134 16.35 24.30 4.74
C ALA A 134 15.72 22.91 4.64
N ALA A 135 15.73 22.28 3.45
CA ALA A 135 15.23 20.92 3.24
C ALA A 135 16.09 19.86 3.93
N ILE A 136 17.42 20.04 3.96
CA ILE A 136 18.33 19.18 4.75
C ILE A 136 17.98 19.29 6.24
N ALA A 137 17.76 20.50 6.75
CA ALA A 137 17.43 20.73 8.15
C ALA A 137 16.05 20.18 8.55
N SER A 138 15.08 20.13 7.63
CA SER A 138 13.76 19.55 7.91
C SER A 138 13.75 18.02 7.93
N GLY A 139 14.78 17.37 7.36
CA GLY A 139 14.96 15.91 7.39
C GLY A 139 13.93 15.11 6.58
N GLY A 140 13.10 15.77 5.76
CA GLY A 140 12.10 15.11 4.92
C GLY A 140 12.66 14.75 3.54
N LEU A 141 12.65 13.46 3.17
CA LEU A 141 13.12 13.00 1.85
C LEU A 141 12.37 13.70 0.70
N SER A 142 11.04 13.79 0.78
CA SER A 142 10.22 14.43 -0.26
C SER A 142 10.51 15.92 -0.42
N THR A 143 10.79 16.63 0.68
CA THR A 143 11.17 18.05 0.63
C THR A 143 12.54 18.24 0.00
N LEU A 144 13.46 17.31 0.25
CA LEU A 144 14.83 17.35 -0.26
C LEU A 144 14.87 17.04 -1.75
N GLU A 145 14.13 16.02 -2.20
CA GLU A 145 13.99 15.66 -3.61
C GLU A 145 13.34 16.78 -4.43
N LEU A 146 12.28 17.40 -3.91
CA LEU A 146 11.63 18.55 -4.56
C LEU A 146 12.58 19.76 -4.67
N ALA A 147 13.32 20.06 -3.59
CA ALA A 147 14.29 21.15 -3.59
C ALA A 147 15.44 20.90 -4.57
N LEU A 148 15.91 19.64 -4.68
CA LEU A 148 16.94 19.24 -5.64
C LEU A 148 16.46 19.37 -7.09
N ALA A 149 15.21 18.96 -7.37
CA ALA A 149 14.60 19.07 -8.68
C ALA A 149 14.42 20.55 -9.12
N ALA A 150 14.06 21.43 -8.19
CA ALA A 150 13.86 22.86 -8.43
C ALA A 150 15.16 23.67 -8.50
N ALA A 151 16.27 23.14 -7.95
CA ALA A 151 17.55 23.84 -7.95
C ALA A 151 18.12 24.01 -9.37
N PRO A 152 18.76 25.14 -9.71
CA PRO A 152 19.48 25.27 -10.97
C PRO A 152 20.72 24.36 -10.98
N ARG A 153 21.22 24.05 -12.18
CA ARG A 153 22.28 23.05 -12.38
C ARG A 153 23.56 23.40 -11.62
N GLU A 154 23.91 24.67 -11.57
CA GLU A 154 25.09 25.19 -10.87
C GLU A 154 25.04 24.93 -9.36
N VAL A 155 23.84 24.92 -8.77
CA VAL A 155 23.64 24.64 -7.35
C VAL A 155 23.63 23.13 -7.11
N ARG A 156 23.07 22.33 -8.03
CA ARG A 156 23.08 20.86 -7.95
C ARG A 156 24.49 20.28 -8.05
N GLU A 157 25.31 20.80 -8.95
CA GLU A 157 26.71 20.40 -9.11
C GLU A 157 27.63 21.02 -8.06
N GLY A 158 27.14 21.99 -7.27
CA GLY A 158 27.84 22.58 -6.14
C GLY A 158 27.93 21.64 -4.94
N SER A 159 28.78 21.98 -3.97
CA SER A 159 29.01 21.15 -2.77
C SER A 159 27.72 20.83 -1.99
N VAL A 160 26.83 21.80 -1.86
CA VAL A 160 25.53 21.62 -1.17
C VAL A 160 24.59 20.70 -1.94
N GLY A 161 24.61 20.76 -3.28
CA GLY A 161 23.79 19.88 -4.12
C GLY A 161 24.26 18.43 -4.06
N MET A 162 25.58 18.20 -4.11
CA MET A 162 26.17 16.87 -3.94
C MET A 162 25.91 16.28 -2.55
N GLU A 163 25.99 17.09 -1.49
CA GLU A 163 25.65 16.68 -0.13
C GLU A 163 24.17 16.29 -0.01
N ALA A 164 23.27 17.12 -0.57
CA ALA A 164 21.84 16.82 -0.62
C ALA A 164 21.56 15.51 -1.37
N GLN A 165 22.22 15.29 -2.51
CA GLN A 165 22.05 14.06 -3.28
C GLN A 165 22.58 12.84 -2.53
N ALA A 166 23.75 12.93 -1.89
CA ALA A 166 24.28 11.84 -1.06
C ALA A 166 23.38 11.52 0.16
N LEU A 167 22.71 12.53 0.72
CA LEU A 167 21.71 12.32 1.77
C LEU A 167 20.46 11.62 1.23
N CYS A 168 19.96 11.98 0.05
CA CYS A 168 18.87 11.24 -0.62
C CYS A 168 19.24 9.78 -0.82
N ASP A 169 20.42 9.50 -1.38
CA ASP A 169 20.87 8.13 -1.66
C ASP A 169 20.97 7.30 -0.37
N ARG A 170 21.51 7.88 0.71
CA ARG A 170 21.61 7.21 2.00
C ARG A 170 20.23 6.91 2.60
N LEU A 171 19.31 7.87 2.57
CA LEU A 171 17.96 7.67 3.10
C LEU A 171 17.19 6.61 2.31
N LEU A 172 17.38 6.56 0.99
CA LEU A 172 16.82 5.49 0.15
C LEU A 172 17.42 4.12 0.49
N GLU A 173 18.74 4.04 0.70
CA GLU A 173 19.40 2.81 1.10
C GLU A 173 18.93 2.33 2.49
N GLU A 174 18.81 3.24 3.46
CA GLU A 174 18.28 2.94 4.80
C GLU A 174 16.84 2.43 4.72
N ALA A 175 15.97 3.07 3.93
CA ALA A 175 14.60 2.62 3.73
C ALA A 175 14.53 1.22 3.09
N LEU A 176 15.40 0.91 2.13
CA LEU A 176 15.49 -0.42 1.53
C LEU A 176 15.97 -1.48 2.54
N GLN A 177 16.97 -1.14 3.36
CA GLN A 177 17.45 -2.04 4.42
C GLN A 177 16.38 -2.30 5.48
N GLU A 178 15.60 -1.29 5.86
CA GLU A 178 14.49 -1.45 6.80
C GLU A 178 13.40 -2.36 6.22
N ALA A 179 13.02 -2.14 4.96
CA ALA A 179 12.06 -3.00 4.26
C ALA A 179 12.55 -4.46 4.15
N GLU A 180 13.84 -4.68 3.87
CA GLU A 180 14.42 -6.03 3.86
C GLU A 180 14.36 -6.67 5.25
N ARG A 181 14.67 -5.90 6.30
CA ARG A 181 14.64 -6.41 7.67
C ARG A 181 13.23 -6.76 8.12
N GLU A 182 12.24 -5.94 7.74
CA GLU A 182 10.82 -6.21 7.98
C GLU A 182 10.37 -7.46 7.23
N ALA A 183 10.74 -7.61 5.95
CA ALA A 183 10.46 -8.80 5.17
C ALA A 183 11.05 -10.07 5.81
N MET A 184 12.29 -10.00 6.32
CA MET A 184 12.92 -11.11 7.04
C MET A 184 12.18 -11.45 8.35
N GLN A 185 11.72 -10.44 9.10
CA GLN A 185 10.94 -10.67 10.33
C GLN A 185 9.59 -11.31 10.02
N ASN A 186 8.90 -10.84 8.99
CA ASN A 186 7.63 -11.41 8.54
C ASN A 186 7.80 -12.86 8.06
N ALA A 187 8.83 -13.14 7.26
CA ALA A 187 9.16 -14.49 6.82
C ALA A 187 9.51 -15.42 8.00
N ALA A 188 10.25 -14.92 8.99
CA ALA A 188 10.56 -15.67 10.20
C ALA A 188 9.32 -15.96 11.05
N ALA A 189 8.40 -15.00 11.17
CA ALA A 189 7.13 -15.17 11.88
C ALA A 189 6.23 -16.20 11.18
N GLU A 190 6.14 -16.15 9.86
CA GLU A 190 5.38 -17.13 9.06
C GLU A 190 5.98 -18.54 9.21
N ALA A 191 7.31 -18.67 9.11
CA ALA A 191 8.01 -19.93 9.32
C ALA A 191 7.78 -20.49 10.73
N ALA A 192 7.77 -19.63 11.76
CA ALA A 192 7.47 -20.03 13.13
C ALA A 192 6.03 -20.52 13.30
N MET A 193 5.06 -19.86 12.63
CA MET A 193 3.66 -20.27 12.63
C MET A 193 3.47 -21.63 11.95
N LEU A 194 4.12 -21.86 10.80
CA LEU A 194 4.10 -23.14 10.10
C LEU A 194 4.73 -24.26 10.95
N ALA A 195 5.88 -24.01 11.57
CA ALA A 195 6.53 -24.96 12.47
C ALA A 195 5.67 -25.29 13.71
N ALA A 196 4.96 -24.29 14.25
CA ALA A 196 4.03 -24.50 15.35
C ALA A 196 2.83 -25.35 14.93
N ALA A 197 2.28 -25.12 13.74
CA ALA A 197 1.20 -25.91 13.17
C ALA A 197 1.63 -27.37 12.94
N GLU A 198 2.83 -27.60 12.39
CA GLU A 198 3.38 -28.94 12.20
C GLU A 198 3.53 -29.69 13.53
N ARG A 199 4.11 -29.04 14.55
CA ARG A 199 4.20 -29.63 15.91
C ARG A 199 2.83 -29.96 16.50
N ALA A 200 1.83 -29.10 16.29
CA ALA A 200 0.48 -29.36 16.75
C ALA A 200 -0.12 -30.60 16.05
N GLN A 201 0.12 -30.77 14.75
CA GLN A 201 -0.29 -31.97 14.01
C GLN A 201 0.42 -33.23 14.53
N GLU A 202 1.73 -33.19 14.78
CA GLU A 202 2.46 -34.34 15.34
C GLU A 202 1.92 -34.76 16.71
N VAL A 203 1.61 -33.79 17.58
CA VAL A 203 1.02 -34.05 18.90
C VAL A 203 -0.36 -34.68 18.74
N ALA A 204 -1.20 -34.14 17.86
CA ALA A 204 -2.53 -34.70 17.59
C ALA A 204 -2.45 -36.14 17.08
N VAL A 205 -1.55 -36.44 16.13
CA VAL A 205 -1.33 -37.81 15.63
C VAL A 205 -0.87 -38.74 16.76
N ARG A 206 0.07 -38.29 17.60
CA ARG A 206 0.55 -39.07 18.75
C ARG A 206 -0.57 -39.38 19.73
N ASP A 207 -1.45 -38.42 20.02
CA ASP A 207 -2.57 -38.61 20.93
C ASP A 207 -3.61 -39.58 20.35
N VAL A 208 -3.91 -39.51 19.04
CA VAL A 208 -4.75 -40.50 18.36
C VAL A 208 -4.18 -41.91 18.51
N VAL A 209 -2.88 -42.08 18.33
CA VAL A 209 -2.21 -43.39 18.53
C VAL A 209 -2.35 -43.86 19.98
N ARG A 210 -2.12 -43.00 20.98
CA ARG A 210 -2.29 -43.34 22.41
C ARG A 210 -3.72 -43.74 22.75
N VAL A 211 -4.71 -43.01 22.22
CA VAL A 211 -6.12 -43.34 22.44
C VAL A 211 -6.45 -44.71 21.85
N ARG A 212 -5.97 -45.00 20.64
CA ARG A 212 -6.17 -46.30 19.99
C ARG A 212 -5.51 -47.45 20.75
N THR A 213 -4.28 -47.28 21.22
CA THR A 213 -3.60 -48.33 22.01
C THR A 213 -4.31 -48.58 23.34
N ARG A 214 -4.78 -47.53 24.01
CA ARG A 214 -5.59 -47.66 25.23
C ARG A 214 -6.91 -48.37 24.97
N ALA A 215 -7.61 -48.02 23.89
CA ALA A 215 -8.86 -48.67 23.51
C ALA A 215 -8.65 -50.17 23.21
N ALA A 216 -7.58 -50.53 22.51
CA ALA A 216 -7.22 -51.93 22.24
C ALA A 216 -6.92 -52.70 23.54
N ALA A 217 -6.16 -52.12 24.47
CA ALA A 217 -5.88 -52.73 25.76
C ALA A 217 -7.15 -52.95 26.60
N LEU A 218 -8.07 -51.98 26.59
CA LEU A 218 -9.37 -52.12 27.26
C LEU A 218 -10.25 -53.21 26.62
N SER A 219 -10.25 -53.31 25.29
CA SER A 219 -10.97 -54.37 24.58
C SER A 219 -10.43 -55.75 24.97
N LYS A 220 -9.10 -55.91 24.99
CA LYS A 220 -8.45 -57.16 25.41
C LYS A 220 -8.78 -57.53 26.86
N ALA A 221 -8.70 -56.57 27.79
CA ALA A 221 -9.04 -56.80 29.19
C ALA A 221 -10.52 -57.21 29.37
N ARG A 222 -11.42 -56.70 28.51
CA ARG A 222 -12.83 -57.09 28.52
C ARG A 222 -13.03 -58.52 28.01
N GLU A 223 -12.31 -58.93 26.97
CA GLU A 223 -12.33 -60.31 26.47
C GLU A 223 -11.81 -61.30 27.52
N GLU A 224 -10.70 -60.98 28.18
CA GLU A 224 -10.12 -61.79 29.26
C GLU A 224 -11.04 -61.89 30.49
N ALA A 225 -11.86 -60.88 30.77
CA ALA A 225 -12.80 -60.90 31.90
C ALA A 225 -14.08 -61.72 31.64
N VAL A 226 -14.38 -62.04 30.37
CA VAL A 226 -15.56 -62.83 29.98
C VAL A 226 -15.24 -64.33 29.85
N ALA A 227 -13.95 -64.67 29.68
CA ALA A 227 -13.45 -66.04 29.62
C ALA A 227 -13.35 -66.69 31.00
#